data_AF-A0A6J4PSW7-F1
#
_entry.id   AF-A0A6J4PSW7-F1
#
_cell.length_a   1.000
_cell.length_b   1.000
_cell.length_c   1.000
_cell.angle_alpha   90.00
_cell.angle_beta   90.00
_cell.angle_gamma   90.00
#
_symmetry.space_group_name_H-M   'P 1'
#
loop_
_entity.id
_entity.type
_entity.pdbx_description
1 polymer ?
#
loop_
_entity_poly.entity_id
_entity_poly.type
_entity_poly.pdbx_seq_one_letter_code
_entity_poly.pdbx_strand_id
1 'polypeptide(L)'
;MPESSLFKWRYYQPDIILCCVRWYLSYPLSYRQVEELIAERGLPVDHSTVFRWVQDYAPELDKRCRRYLRSTNDSWRVDETYVKVKGKWKYLYRAVDSAGNTLDFLLTAKRDALVGKTVFPQDVKGYPQSATTGGDSR
;
A
#
# COMPACT_ATOMS: atom_id res chain seq x y z
N MET A 1 12.07 0.16 -26.60
CA MET A 1 11.26 0.48 -25.40
C MET A 1 11.38 1.98 -25.19
N PRO A 2 10.32 2.79 -25.03
CA PRO A 2 10.54 4.19 -24.69
C PRO A 2 10.92 4.24 -23.21
N GLU A 3 12.21 4.03 -22.92
CA GLU A 3 12.83 4.53 -21.70
C GLU A 3 12.83 6.07 -21.74
N SER A 4 12.98 6.71 -20.57
CA SER A 4 13.43 8.10 -20.39
C SER A 4 12.42 9.25 -20.14
N SER A 5 11.38 9.05 -19.33
CA SER A 5 10.71 10.22 -18.70
C SER A 5 10.58 10.18 -17.18
N LEU A 6 10.49 9.00 -16.56
CA LEU A 6 10.17 8.88 -15.14
C LEU A 6 11.23 9.52 -14.22
N PHE A 7 12.50 9.34 -14.56
CA PHE A 7 13.64 9.89 -13.80
C PHE A 7 14.26 11.14 -14.46
N LYS A 8 13.56 11.73 -15.44
CA LYS A 8 14.07 12.91 -16.14
C LYS A 8 14.24 14.05 -15.14
N TRP A 9 15.37 14.74 -15.19
CA TRP A 9 15.75 15.86 -14.31
C TRP A 9 16.04 15.48 -12.84
N ARG A 10 16.31 14.21 -12.54
CA ARG A 10 16.75 13.81 -11.20
C ARG A 10 18.27 13.90 -11.08
N TYR A 11 18.72 14.45 -9.95
CA TYR A 11 20.15 14.57 -9.64
C TYR A 11 20.80 13.20 -9.35
N TYR A 12 20.05 12.29 -8.73
CA TYR A 12 20.52 10.94 -8.39
C TYR A 12 20.18 9.94 -9.50
N GLN A 13 21.04 8.92 -9.63
CA GLN A 13 20.81 7.84 -10.59
C GLN A 13 19.51 7.08 -10.27
N PRO A 14 18.76 6.62 -11.29
CA PRO A 14 17.52 5.87 -11.10
C PRO A 14 17.64 4.68 -10.15
N ASP A 15 18.75 3.95 -10.22
CA ASP A 15 18.98 2.75 -9.38
C ASP A 15 19.09 3.09 -7.89
N ILE A 16 19.70 4.23 -7.55
CA ILE A 16 19.81 4.74 -6.18
C ILE A 16 18.42 5.07 -5.65
N ILE A 17 17.64 5.82 -6.44
CA ILE A 17 16.27 6.22 -6.10
C ILE A 17 15.39 4.99 -5.86
N LEU A 18 15.43 4.04 -6.80
CA LEU A 18 14.65 2.81 -6.72
C LEU A 18 15.08 1.94 -5.54
N CYS A 19 16.38 1.88 -5.23
CA CYS A 19 16.88 1.16 -4.06
C CYS A 19 16.31 1.72 -2.75
N CYS A 20 16.35 3.05 -2.56
CA CYS A 20 15.78 3.71 -1.38
C CYS A 20 14.28 3.47 -1.24
N VAL A 21 13.53 3.66 -2.34
CA VAL A 21 12.08 3.47 -2.35
C VAL A 21 11.74 2.01 -2.06
N ARG A 22 12.46 1.06 -2.67
CA ARG A 22 12.26 -0.37 -2.40
C ARG A 22 12.52 -0.71 -0.94
N TRP A 23 13.61 -0.22 -0.34
CA TRP A 23 13.90 -0.49 1.06
C TRP A 23 12.81 0.03 1.99
N TYR A 24 12.34 1.25 1.76
CA TYR A 24 11.25 1.82 2.55
C TYR A 24 9.94 1.01 2.41
N LEU A 25 9.61 0.56 1.20
CA LEU A 25 8.36 -0.18 0.96
C LEU A 25 8.43 -1.65 1.40
N SER A 26 9.62 -2.26 1.44
CA SER A 26 9.77 -3.69 1.70
C SER A 26 10.07 -4.02 3.16
N TYR A 27 10.61 -3.07 3.92
CA TYR A 27 11.08 -3.28 5.28
C TYR A 27 10.48 -2.25 6.24
N PRO A 28 10.34 -2.55 7.55
CA PRO A 28 9.82 -1.61 8.55
C PRO A 28 10.86 -0.54 8.92
N LEU A 29 11.39 0.16 7.91
CA LEU A 29 12.40 1.22 8.06
C LEU A 29 11.74 2.59 8.04
N SER A 30 12.22 3.48 8.91
CA SER A 30 11.90 4.91 8.85
C SER A 30 12.73 5.60 7.76
N TYR A 31 12.28 6.77 7.30
CA TYR A 31 13.03 7.57 6.32
C TYR A 31 14.45 7.94 6.80
N ARG A 32 14.62 8.18 8.11
CA ARG A 32 15.93 8.46 8.71
C ARG A 32 16.86 7.25 8.67
N GLN A 33 16.33 6.06 8.93
CA GLN A 33 17.13 4.82 8.81
C GLN A 33 17.56 4.57 7.35
N VAL A 34 16.70 4.89 6.37
CA VAL A 34 17.08 4.78 4.95
C VAL A 34 18.18 5.79 4.58
N GLU A 35 18.11 7.01 5.13
CA GLU A 35 19.18 8.01 5.03
C GLU A 35 20.50 7.51 5.64
N GLU A 36 20.47 6.94 6.84
CA GLU A 36 21.66 6.36 7.49
C GLU A 36 22.28 5.23 6.66
N LEU A 37 21.45 4.30 6.15
CA LEU A 37 21.90 3.17 5.33
C LEU A 37 22.56 3.60 4.02
N ILE A 38 22.14 4.72 3.43
CA ILE A 38 22.73 5.21 2.18
C ILE A 38 23.93 6.12 2.42
N ALA A 39 23.95 6.83 3.56
CA ALA A 39 25.12 7.56 4.03
C ALA A 39 26.30 6.60 4.31
N GLU A 40 26.05 5.43 4.90
CA GLU A 40 27.06 4.36 5.07
C GLU A 40 27.71 3.91 3.76
N ARG A 41 26.99 4.07 2.63
CA ARG A 41 27.48 3.74 1.28
C ARG A 41 28.16 4.93 0.59
N GLY A 42 28.39 6.04 1.30
CA GLY A 42 29.04 7.24 0.77
C GLY A 42 28.14 8.13 -0.07
N LEU A 43 26.81 7.95 -0.01
CA LEU A 43 25.84 8.72 -0.77
C LEU A 43 24.99 9.57 0.19
N PRO A 44 25.30 10.87 0.38
CA PRO A 44 24.57 11.72 1.31
C PRO A 44 23.19 12.10 0.76
N VAL A 45 22.13 11.42 1.20
CA VAL A 45 20.74 11.69 0.80
C VAL A 45 19.90 12.00 2.04
N ASP A 46 19.35 13.21 2.11
CA ASP A 46 18.47 13.60 3.21
C ASP A 46 17.15 12.81 3.22
N HIS A 47 16.66 12.41 4.40
CA HIS A 47 15.40 11.68 4.57
C HIS A 47 14.19 12.34 3.88
N SER A 48 14.13 13.67 3.76
CA SER A 48 13.05 14.36 3.05
C SER A 48 13.09 14.12 1.55
N THR A 49 14.28 13.87 1.00
CA THR A 49 14.47 13.48 -0.40
C THR A 49 13.94 12.07 -0.63
N VAL A 50 14.24 11.14 0.27
CA VAL A 50 13.68 9.78 0.25
C VAL A 50 12.16 9.83 0.35
N PHE A 51 11.61 10.65 1.24
CA PHE A 51 10.16 10.86 1.35
C PHE A 51 9.54 11.32 0.03
N ARG A 52 10.11 12.33 -0.64
CA ARG A 52 9.63 12.81 -1.95
C ARG A 52 9.68 11.71 -3.00
N TRP A 53 10.76 10.93 -3.05
CA TRP A 53 10.85 9.79 -3.97
C TRP A 53 9.79 8.73 -3.71
N VAL A 54 9.53 8.39 -2.44
CA VAL A 54 8.47 7.43 -2.11
C VAL A 54 7.11 7.97 -2.57
N GLN A 55 6.80 9.25 -2.33
CA GLN A 55 5.54 9.83 -2.79
C GLN A 55 5.41 9.82 -4.32
N ASP A 56 6.49 10.13 -5.04
CA ASP A 56 6.49 10.20 -6.51
C ASP A 56 6.42 8.81 -7.16
N TYR A 57 7.22 7.86 -6.68
CA TYR A 57 7.47 6.60 -7.39
C TYR A 57 6.70 5.41 -6.83
N ALA A 58 6.29 5.41 -5.56
CA ALA A 58 5.53 4.30 -4.99
C ALA A 58 4.23 4.01 -5.77
N PRO A 59 3.42 5.00 -6.19
CA PRO A 59 2.22 4.74 -6.98
C PRO A 59 2.51 4.09 -8.35
N GLU A 60 3.58 4.52 -9.02
CA GLU A 60 3.98 3.94 -10.31
C GLU A 60 4.55 2.52 -10.14
N LEU A 61 5.30 2.28 -9.06
CA LEU A 61 5.76 0.93 -8.70
C LEU A 61 4.58 0.02 -8.38
N ASP A 62 3.62 0.48 -7.57
CA ASP A 62 2.40 -0.27 -7.26
C ASP A 62 1.65 -0.63 -8.54
N LYS A 63 1.38 0.34 -9.42
CA LYS A 63 0.70 0.10 -10.71
C LYS A 63 1.38 -0.97 -11.57
N ARG A 64 2.72 -1.01 -11.58
CA ARG A 64 3.49 -2.01 -12.33
C ARG A 64 3.50 -3.37 -11.62
N CYS A 65 3.67 -3.38 -10.31
CA CYS A 65 3.73 -4.58 -9.47
C CYS A 65 2.36 -5.28 -9.34
N ARG A 66 1.26 -4.53 -9.33
CA ARG A 66 -0.10 -5.04 -9.15
C ARG A 66 -0.51 -6.05 -10.22
N ARG A 67 0.09 -5.99 -11.42
CA ARG A 67 -0.12 -6.98 -12.49
C ARG A 67 0.51 -8.34 -12.18
N TYR A 68 1.56 -8.36 -11.36
CA TYR A 68 2.31 -9.57 -10.98
C TYR A 68 1.84 -10.13 -9.63
N LEU A 69 1.25 -9.28 -8.78
CA LEU A 69 0.47 -9.69 -7.62
C LEU A 69 -0.82 -10.37 -8.14
N ARG A 70 -0.75 -11.69 -8.30
CA ARG A 70 -1.82 -12.56 -8.84
C ARG A 70 -3.21 -12.15 -8.30
N SER A 71 -4.24 -12.17 -9.16
CA SER A 71 -5.62 -12.06 -8.67
C SER A 71 -5.96 -13.35 -7.92
N THR A 72 -6.12 -13.26 -6.62
CA THR A 72 -6.24 -14.43 -5.78
C THR A 72 -7.67 -14.73 -5.40
N ASN A 73 -8.07 -15.95 -5.77
CA ASN A 73 -9.12 -16.81 -5.25
C ASN A 73 -10.59 -16.32 -5.32
N ASP A 74 -11.51 -17.27 -5.51
CA ASP A 74 -12.96 -17.04 -5.59
C ASP A 74 -13.59 -16.58 -4.25
N SER A 75 -12.80 -16.38 -3.20
CA SER A 75 -13.25 -15.99 -1.86
C SER A 75 -12.32 -14.98 -1.21
N TRP A 76 -12.94 -13.92 -0.67
CA TRP A 76 -12.29 -12.84 0.07
C TRP A 76 -13.11 -12.48 1.32
N ARG A 77 -12.48 -11.81 2.28
CA ARG A 77 -13.09 -11.32 3.53
C ARG A 77 -12.60 -9.91 3.84
N VAL A 78 -13.36 -9.18 4.66
CA VAL A 78 -12.98 -7.85 5.16
C VAL A 78 -12.56 -7.95 6.61
N ASP A 79 -11.39 -7.42 6.91
CA ASP A 79 -10.85 -7.23 8.27
C ASP A 79 -11.01 -5.75 8.67
N GLU A 80 -11.55 -5.47 9.87
CA GLU A 80 -11.70 -4.11 10.43
C GLU A 80 -10.71 -3.95 11.59
N THR A 81 -9.77 -3.02 11.46
CA THR A 81 -8.78 -2.71 12.50
C THR A 81 -8.79 -1.22 12.83
N TYR A 82 -8.51 -0.87 14.09
CA TYR A 82 -8.47 0.50 14.59
C TYR A 82 -7.04 1.00 14.60
N VAL A 83 -6.75 2.08 13.87
CA VAL A 83 -5.41 2.66 13.77
C VAL A 83 -5.41 4.12 14.18
N LYS A 84 -4.38 4.55 14.92
CA LYS A 84 -4.24 5.93 15.38
C LYS A 84 -3.41 6.73 14.38
N VAL A 85 -4.04 7.67 13.68
CA VAL A 85 -3.39 8.52 12.68
C VAL A 85 -3.41 9.98 13.14
N LYS A 86 -2.23 10.58 13.32
CA LYS A 86 -2.07 11.96 13.85
C LYS A 86 -2.88 12.20 15.13
N GLY A 87 -2.84 11.23 16.06
CA GLY A 87 -3.51 11.32 17.35
C GLY A 87 -5.00 10.96 17.35
N LYS A 88 -5.64 10.81 16.19
CA LYS A 88 -7.07 10.46 16.08
C LYS A 88 -7.24 9.00 15.69
N TRP A 89 -8.17 8.29 16.35
CA TRP A 89 -8.54 6.94 15.96
C TRP A 89 -9.30 6.93 14.64
N LYS A 90 -8.93 6.01 13.75
CA LYS A 90 -9.54 5.79 12.44
C LYS A 90 -9.77 4.29 12.23
N TYR A 91 -10.72 3.98 11.37
CA TYR A 91 -11.12 2.62 11.02
C TYR A 91 -10.42 2.24 9.72
N LEU A 92 -9.63 1.18 9.75
CA LEU A 92 -8.96 0.60 8.61
C LEU A 92 -9.67 -0.69 8.22
N TYR A 93 -10.31 -0.68 7.06
CA TYR A 93 -10.90 -1.85 6.43
C TYR A 93 -9.90 -2.43 5.44
N ARG A 94 -9.69 -3.74 5.46
CA ARG A 94 -8.77 -4.43 4.56
C ARG A 94 -9.47 -5.62 3.91
N ALA A 95 -9.54 -5.62 2.59
CA ALA A 95 -9.98 -6.79 1.83
C ALA A 95 -8.81 -7.76 1.72
N VAL A 96 -9.00 -9.00 2.17
CA VAL A 96 -7.98 -10.05 2.18
C VAL A 96 -8.55 -11.29 1.51
N ASP A 97 -7.77 -11.93 0.64
CA ASP A 97 -8.14 -13.22 0.06
C ASP A 97 -8.08 -14.36 1.10
N SER A 98 -8.43 -15.57 0.67
CA SER A 98 -8.31 -16.78 1.50
C SER A 98 -6.85 -17.23 1.76
N ALA A 99 -5.88 -16.76 0.98
CA ALA A 99 -4.45 -17.03 1.17
C ALA A 99 -3.77 -16.01 2.11
N GLY A 100 -4.49 -14.99 2.59
CA GLY A 100 -3.95 -13.93 3.43
C GLY A 100 -3.35 -12.72 2.67
N ASN A 101 -3.43 -12.67 1.34
CA ASN A 101 -2.96 -11.51 0.57
C ASN A 101 -3.97 -10.37 0.65
N THR A 102 -3.44 -9.16 0.87
CA THR A 102 -4.25 -7.94 0.89
C THR A 102 -4.60 -7.52 -0.53
N LEU A 103 -5.90 -7.47 -0.85
CA LEU A 103 -6.43 -7.05 -2.13
C LEU A 103 -6.55 -5.53 -2.22
N ASP A 104 -7.08 -4.92 -1.16
CA ASP A 104 -7.31 -3.48 -1.07
C ASP A 104 -7.52 -3.03 0.38
N PHE A 105 -7.44 -1.72 0.63
CA PHE A 105 -7.64 -1.14 1.96
C PHE A 105 -8.35 0.22 1.89
N LEU A 106 -9.11 0.52 2.92
CA LEU A 106 -9.84 1.77 3.06
C LEU A 106 -9.74 2.29 4.48
N LEU A 107 -9.39 3.57 4.62
CA LEU A 107 -9.25 4.23 5.91
C LEU A 107 -10.34 5.30 6.08
N THR A 108 -11.25 5.13 7.04
CA THR A 108 -12.33 6.08 7.33
C THR A 108 -12.21 6.68 8.72
N ALA A 109 -12.74 7.89 8.91
CA ALA A 109 -12.78 8.54 10.22
C ALA A 109 -13.95 8.05 11.09
N LYS A 110 -15.04 7.62 10.47
CA LYS A 110 -16.24 7.10 11.13
C LYS A 110 -16.36 5.61 10.86
N ARG A 111 -16.86 4.87 11.86
CA ARG A 111 -17.26 3.48 11.68
C ARG A 111 -18.45 3.45 10.74
N ASP A 112 -18.34 2.68 9.66
CA ASP A 112 -19.46 2.49 8.76
C ASP A 112 -19.50 1.02 8.34
N ALA A 113 -20.51 0.30 8.82
CA ALA A 113 -20.64 -1.14 8.59
C ALA A 113 -20.99 -1.46 7.12
N LEU A 114 -21.49 -0.49 6.34
CA LEU A 114 -21.90 -0.68 4.95
C LEU A 114 -20.74 -0.52 3.96
N VAL A 115 -19.64 0.06 4.41
CA VAL A 115 -18.48 0.38 3.58
C VAL A 115 -17.73 -0.87 3.12
N GLY A 116 -17.65 -1.90 3.98
CA GLY A 116 -16.98 -3.17 3.64
C GLY A 116 -17.61 -3.93 2.45
N LYS A 117 -18.87 -3.64 2.09
CA LYS A 117 -19.56 -4.27 0.96
C LYS A 117 -19.61 -3.41 -0.31
N THR A 118 -19.43 -2.10 -0.19
CA THR A 118 -19.76 -1.14 -1.27
C THR A 118 -18.53 -0.48 -1.89
N VAL A 119 -17.42 -0.39 -1.16
CA VAL A 119 -16.27 0.45 -1.56
C VAL A 119 -15.12 -0.35 -2.20
N PHE A 120 -15.08 -1.66 -2.00
CA PHE A 120 -14.07 -2.50 -2.64
C PHE A 120 -14.49 -2.82 -4.09
N PRO A 121 -13.55 -2.78 -5.06
CA PRO A 121 -13.89 -2.96 -6.48
C PRO A 121 -14.68 -4.24 -6.73
N GLN A 122 -15.74 -4.13 -7.53
CA GLN A 122 -16.49 -5.28 -8.08
C GLN A 122 -15.63 -6.21 -8.95
N ASP A 123 -14.41 -5.79 -9.28
CA ASP A 123 -13.42 -6.53 -10.08
C ASP A 123 -12.76 -7.69 -9.32
N VAL A 124 -13.12 -7.93 -8.05
CA VAL A 124 -12.75 -9.16 -7.35
C VAL A 124 -13.69 -10.29 -7.80
N LYS A 125 -13.17 -11.17 -8.65
CA LYS A 125 -13.86 -12.40 -9.09
C LYS A 125 -14.28 -13.20 -7.84
N GLY A 126 -15.59 -13.34 -7.63
CA GLY A 126 -16.15 -13.94 -6.40
C GLY A 126 -17.07 -13.04 -5.58
N TYR A 127 -17.53 -11.88 -6.09
CA TYR A 127 -18.58 -11.09 -5.43
C TYR A 127 -19.84 -11.95 -5.18
N PRO A 128 -20.18 -12.31 -3.92
CA PRO A 128 -21.38 -13.08 -3.67
C PRO A 128 -22.60 -12.17 -3.90
N GLN A 129 -23.48 -12.56 -4.83
CA GLN A 129 -24.74 -11.83 -5.13
C GLN A 129 -25.78 -11.87 -3.99
N SER A 130 -25.46 -12.40 -2.80
CA SER A 130 -26.40 -12.44 -1.68
C SER A 130 -25.67 -12.39 -0.34
N ALA A 131 -25.91 -11.31 0.41
CA ALA A 131 -25.48 -11.17 1.79
C ALA A 131 -26.44 -11.92 2.73
N THR A 132 -26.00 -13.03 3.31
CA THR A 132 -26.67 -13.58 4.50
C THR A 132 -26.02 -12.97 5.73
N THR A 133 -26.69 -11.98 6.31
CA THR A 133 -26.35 -11.41 7.62
C THR A 133 -26.66 -12.45 8.69
N GLY A 134 -25.66 -13.18 9.17
CA GLY A 134 -25.76 -13.96 10.39
C GLY A 134 -25.66 -13.01 11.59
N GLY A 135 -26.81 -12.54 12.09
CA GLY A 135 -26.89 -11.94 13.40
C GLY A 135 -26.82 -13.04 14.45
N ASP A 136 -25.85 -12.95 15.37
CA ASP A 136 -25.89 -13.70 16.61
C ASP A 136 -26.01 -12.70 17.76
N SER A 137 -27.15 -12.78 18.44
CA SER A 137 -27.50 -12.05 19.64
C SER A 137 -27.49 -13.05 20.80
N ARG A 138 -26.57 -12.87 21.74
CA ARG A 138 -26.72 -13.26 23.14
C ARG A 138 -26.10 -12.21 24.04
#